data_AF-A0A328VNW8-F1
#
_entry.id   AF-A0A328VNW8-F1
#
_cell.length_a   1.000
_cell.length_b   1.000
_cell.length_c   1.000
_cell.angle_alpha   90.00
_cell.angle_beta   90.00
_cell.angle_gamma   90.00
#
_symmetry.space_group_name_H-M   'P 1'
#
loop_
_entity.id
_entity.type
_entity.pdbx_description
1 polymer ?
#
loop_
_entity_poly.entity_id
_entity_poly.type
_entity_poly.pdbx_seq_one_letter_code
_entity_poly.pdbx_strand_id
1 'polypeptide(L)'
;MLAGLINLMMALLRLLWFLLSTRVGNLLAAAGLLISGFLWGVTSHQVHFQDAPAIAWFQDYSSDEGYDYLQINHGQQFYVIKDADFSPYPGGVFADTRPRLLSLVYESDAQQSVELNLQNGERLTGSGYRVVAFSLVTEEGQPYTFTTADYRTSPRGFYDDHWPVATWLLLIGFAFLAWALLGPLVLDLLLLHRGRVPGEEPISTEKAYRLLGRQLSNPWLWRGPKKPREFDPRDLAK
;
A
#
# COMPACT_ATOMS: atom_id res chain seq x y z
N MET A 1 19.48 -16.04 6.97
CA MET A 1 18.11 -15.54 6.77
C MET A 1 17.37 -15.25 8.07
N LEU A 2 17.29 -16.20 9.02
CA LEU A 2 16.51 -16.03 10.27
C LEU A 2 16.88 -14.79 11.11
N ALA A 3 18.19 -14.54 11.31
CA ALA A 3 18.67 -13.38 12.07
C ALA A 3 18.32 -12.02 11.42
N GLY A 4 18.28 -11.97 10.09
CA GLY A 4 17.87 -10.76 9.36
C GLY A 4 16.39 -10.44 9.57
N LEU A 5 15.55 -11.48 9.61
CA LEU A 5 14.10 -11.35 9.80
C LEU A 5 13.77 -10.87 11.24
N ILE A 6 14.49 -11.38 12.24
CA ILE A 6 14.34 -10.94 13.65
C ILE A 6 14.73 -9.46 13.81
N ASN A 7 15.84 -9.03 13.20
CA ASN A 7 16.28 -7.63 13.26
C ASN A 7 15.27 -6.69 12.59
N LEU A 8 14.71 -7.08 11.45
CA LEU A 8 13.65 -6.33 10.77
C LEU A 8 12.40 -6.19 11.66
N MET A 9 11.95 -7.28 12.27
CA MET A 9 10.78 -7.29 13.15
C MET A 9 10.97 -6.37 14.36
N MET A 10 12.14 -6.42 15.01
CA MET A 10 12.47 -5.54 16.14
C MET A 10 12.53 -4.06 15.74
N ALA A 11 13.03 -3.76 14.53
CA ALA A 11 13.05 -2.40 14.00
C ALA A 11 11.62 -1.88 13.75
N LEU A 12 10.74 -2.71 13.15
CA LEU A 12 9.34 -2.37 12.92
C LEU A 12 8.59 -2.12 14.23
N LEU A 13 8.82 -2.94 15.26
CA LEU A 13 8.19 -2.76 16.57
C LEU A 13 8.63 -1.45 17.23
N ARG A 14 9.93 -1.11 17.14
CA ARG A 14 10.45 0.16 17.65
C ARG A 14 9.86 1.36 16.90
N LEU A 15 9.71 1.25 15.59
CA LEU A 15 9.07 2.29 14.77
C LEU A 15 7.60 2.46 15.18
N LEU A 16 6.84 1.37 15.31
CA LEU A 16 5.45 1.39 15.75
C LEU A 16 5.32 2.05 17.14
N TRP A 17 6.18 1.66 18.09
CA TRP A 17 6.21 2.26 19.42
C TRP A 17 6.50 3.76 19.37
N PHE A 18 7.47 4.18 18.56
CA PHE A 18 7.80 5.59 18.37
C PHE A 18 6.63 6.38 17.77
N LEU A 19 5.97 5.83 16.75
CA LEU A 19 4.80 6.44 16.09
C LEU A 19 3.66 6.65 17.09
N LEU A 20 3.39 5.66 17.95
CA LEU A 20 2.30 5.72 18.93
C LEU A 20 2.65 6.59 20.17
N SER A 21 3.90 6.54 20.63
CA SER A 21 4.28 7.08 21.94
C SER A 21 4.72 8.54 21.90
N THR A 22 5.11 9.05 20.74
CA THR A 22 5.63 10.43 20.61
C THR A 22 4.66 11.33 19.87
N ARG A 23 4.58 12.62 20.22
CA ARG A 23 3.73 13.58 19.49
C ARG A 23 4.15 13.69 18.02
N VAL A 24 5.45 13.78 17.76
CA VAL A 24 6.00 13.84 16.41
C VAL A 24 5.66 12.57 15.63
N GLY A 25 5.80 11.39 16.26
CA GLY A 25 5.41 10.12 15.67
C GLY A 25 3.93 10.08 15.28
N ASN A 26 3.04 10.52 16.17
CA ASN A 26 1.60 10.53 15.89
C ASN A 26 1.24 11.52 14.77
N LEU A 27 1.90 12.68 14.69
CA LEU A 27 1.71 13.63 13.59
C LEU A 27 2.17 13.04 12.24
N LEU A 28 3.30 12.34 12.23
CA LEU A 28 3.79 11.67 11.02
C LEU A 28 2.85 10.52 10.61
N ALA A 29 2.36 9.72 11.56
CA ALA A 29 1.39 8.68 11.30
C ALA A 29 0.08 9.25 10.75
N ALA A 30 -0.44 10.32 11.35
CA ALA A 30 -1.62 11.03 10.87
C ALA A 30 -1.43 11.54 9.44
N ALA A 31 -0.33 12.24 9.17
CA ALA A 31 -0.05 12.75 7.83
C ALA A 31 0.05 11.62 6.81
N GLY A 32 0.74 10.53 7.13
CA GLY A 32 0.87 9.36 6.26
C GLY A 32 -0.49 8.72 5.94
N LEU A 33 -1.33 8.49 6.95
CA LEU A 33 -2.66 7.91 6.78
C LEU A 33 -3.62 8.83 6.01
N LEU A 34 -3.56 10.13 6.27
CA LEU A 34 -4.39 11.11 5.58
C LEU A 34 -4.02 11.20 4.10
N ILE A 35 -2.72 11.28 3.81
CA ILE A 35 -2.21 11.34 2.42
C ILE A 35 -2.50 10.03 1.71
N SER A 36 -2.20 8.87 2.30
CA SER A 36 -2.45 7.58 1.65
C SER A 36 -3.94 7.32 1.44
N GLY A 37 -4.79 7.64 2.43
CA GLY A 37 -6.23 7.54 2.32
C GLY A 37 -6.75 8.43 1.19
N PHE A 38 -6.30 9.69 1.13
CA PHE A 38 -6.70 10.60 0.06
C PHE A 38 -6.24 10.12 -1.32
N LEU A 39 -4.96 9.73 -1.45
CA LEU A 39 -4.40 9.21 -2.69
C LEU A 39 -5.14 7.95 -3.17
N TRP A 40 -5.52 7.07 -2.24
CA TRP A 40 -6.32 5.88 -2.55
C TRP A 40 -7.76 6.24 -2.94
N GLY A 41 -8.38 7.24 -2.31
CA GLY A 41 -9.73 7.67 -2.69
C GLY A 41 -9.78 8.23 -4.11
N VAL A 42 -8.76 9.00 -4.52
CA VAL A 42 -8.73 9.61 -5.86
C VAL A 42 -8.43 8.63 -6.99
N THR A 43 -7.99 7.39 -6.71
CA THR A 43 -7.89 6.34 -7.74
C THR A 43 -9.23 5.71 -8.10
N SER A 44 -10.33 6.12 -7.44
CA SER A 44 -11.68 5.72 -7.83
C SER A 44 -12.01 6.23 -9.23
N HIS A 45 -12.51 5.35 -10.09
CA HIS A 45 -12.79 5.67 -11.48
C HIS A 45 -13.97 4.87 -12.00
N GLN A 46 -14.56 5.37 -13.09
CA GLN A 46 -15.56 4.61 -13.83
C GLN A 46 -14.82 3.64 -14.75
N VAL A 47 -15.15 2.36 -14.66
CA VAL A 47 -14.67 1.32 -15.58
C VAL A 47 -15.66 1.24 -16.74
N HIS A 48 -15.16 1.44 -17.96
CA HIS A 48 -15.94 1.31 -19.18
C HIS A 48 -15.61 0.02 -19.93
N PHE A 49 -16.65 -0.66 -20.40
CA PHE A 49 -16.53 -1.81 -21.29
C PHE A 49 -16.81 -1.38 -22.73
N GLN A 50 -15.97 -1.84 -23.65
CA GLN A 50 -16.08 -1.53 -25.07
C GLN A 50 -15.95 -2.80 -25.92
N ASP A 51 -16.73 -2.84 -27.00
CA ASP A 51 -16.60 -3.87 -28.01
C ASP A 51 -15.31 -3.66 -28.82
N ALA A 52 -14.60 -4.74 -29.09
CA ALA A 52 -13.48 -4.76 -30.02
C ALA A 52 -13.94 -4.43 -31.45
N PRO A 53 -13.04 -3.90 -32.29
CA PRO A 53 -13.34 -3.71 -33.71
C PRO A 53 -13.70 -5.05 -34.37
N ALA A 54 -14.40 -4.98 -35.51
CA ALA A 54 -14.81 -6.16 -36.26
C ALA A 54 -13.62 -7.11 -36.50
N ILE A 55 -13.78 -8.36 -36.08
CA ILE A 55 -12.70 -9.35 -36.01
C ILE A 55 -12.66 -10.10 -37.35
N ALA A 56 -11.71 -9.73 -38.22
CA ALA A 56 -11.46 -10.43 -39.47
C ALA A 56 -10.38 -11.51 -39.29
N TRP A 57 -9.41 -11.23 -38.43
CA TRP A 57 -8.30 -12.11 -38.12
C TRP A 57 -7.86 -11.88 -36.67
N PHE A 58 -7.39 -12.94 -36.02
CA PHE A 58 -6.73 -12.84 -34.72
C PHE A 58 -5.56 -13.81 -34.63
N GLN A 59 -4.59 -13.49 -33.79
CA GLN A 59 -3.51 -14.38 -33.38
C GLN A 59 -3.52 -14.49 -31.86
N ASP A 60 -3.47 -15.71 -31.37
CA ASP A 60 -3.33 -16.02 -29.96
C ASP A 60 -1.87 -16.29 -29.59
N TYR A 61 -1.51 -15.87 -28.38
CA TYR A 61 -0.27 -16.19 -27.70
C TYR A 61 -0.62 -16.61 -26.28
N SER A 62 -0.48 -17.90 -25.98
CA SER A 62 -0.74 -18.42 -24.63
C SER A 62 0.51 -18.37 -23.76
N SER A 63 0.31 -18.12 -22.46
CA SER A 63 1.32 -18.18 -21.41
C SER A 63 1.00 -19.28 -20.40
N ASP A 64 2.04 -19.93 -19.88
CA ASP A 64 1.92 -21.00 -18.86
C ASP A 64 1.23 -20.52 -17.55
N GLU A 65 1.11 -19.21 -17.35
CA GLU A 65 0.46 -18.61 -16.18
C GLU A 65 -1.07 -18.48 -16.30
N GLY A 66 -1.69 -19.07 -17.35
CA GLY A 66 -3.14 -19.01 -17.57
C GLY A 66 -3.60 -17.66 -18.14
N TYR A 67 -2.72 -17.01 -18.89
CA TYR A 67 -3.04 -15.80 -19.66
C TYR A 67 -2.95 -16.10 -21.15
N ASP A 68 -4.00 -15.74 -21.87
CA ASP A 68 -4.03 -15.74 -23.33
C ASP A 68 -4.02 -14.30 -23.84
N TYR A 69 -3.11 -14.01 -24.76
CA TYR A 69 -2.94 -12.70 -25.36
C TYR A 69 -3.39 -12.77 -26.81
N LEU A 70 -4.45 -12.03 -27.13
CA LEU A 70 -5.00 -12.00 -28.48
C LEU A 70 -4.59 -10.71 -29.18
N GLN A 71 -4.10 -10.81 -30.41
CA GLN A 71 -3.85 -9.70 -31.30
C GLN A 71 -4.89 -9.73 -32.42
N ILE A 72 -5.70 -8.68 -32.55
CA ILE A 72 -6.77 -8.60 -33.56
C ILE A 72 -6.30 -7.75 -34.74
N ASN A 73 -6.58 -8.20 -35.97
CA ASN A 73 -6.32 -7.49 -37.23
C ASN A 73 -4.88 -6.91 -37.37
N HIS A 74 -3.87 -7.60 -36.85
CA HIS A 74 -2.46 -7.14 -36.81
C HIS A 74 -2.24 -5.79 -36.09
N GLY A 75 -3.13 -5.41 -35.18
CA GLY A 75 -2.98 -4.18 -34.38
C GLY A 75 -1.84 -4.29 -33.36
N GLN A 76 -1.32 -3.16 -32.88
CA GLN A 76 -0.31 -3.14 -31.80
C GLN A 76 -0.90 -3.35 -30.39
N GLN A 77 -2.21 -3.53 -30.32
CA GLN A 77 -2.96 -3.73 -29.08
C GLN A 77 -3.17 -5.21 -28.85
N PHE A 78 -2.92 -5.64 -27.63
CA PHE A 78 -3.19 -6.98 -27.16
C PHE A 78 -4.47 -6.98 -26.32
N TYR A 79 -5.23 -8.04 -26.42
CA TYR A 79 -6.41 -8.29 -25.60
C TYR A 79 -6.08 -9.46 -24.69
N VAL A 80 -5.98 -9.19 -23.40
CA VAL A 80 -5.47 -10.12 -22.40
C VAL A 80 -6.64 -10.80 -21.72
N ILE A 81 -6.71 -12.11 -21.90
CA ILE A 81 -7.67 -13.00 -21.25
C ILE A 81 -6.92 -13.68 -20.11
N LYS A 82 -7.48 -13.61 -18.91
CA LYS A 82 -7.02 -14.39 -17.76
C LYS A 82 -8.06 -15.46 -17.47
N ASP A 83 -7.76 -16.71 -17.80
CA ASP A 83 -8.76 -17.78 -17.84
C ASP A 83 -9.52 -17.96 -16.51
N ALA A 84 -8.83 -17.76 -15.39
CA ALA A 84 -9.39 -17.88 -14.05
C ALA A 84 -10.52 -16.88 -13.73
N ASP A 85 -10.60 -15.77 -14.46
CA ASP A 85 -11.61 -14.73 -14.23
C ASP A 85 -12.94 -15.06 -14.93
N PHE A 86 -12.96 -16.05 -15.83
CA PHE A 86 -14.09 -16.35 -16.70
C PHE A 86 -14.94 -17.51 -16.19
N SER A 87 -16.24 -17.40 -16.45
CA SER A 87 -17.23 -18.45 -16.21
C SER A 87 -18.16 -18.55 -17.44
N PRO A 88 -18.20 -19.68 -18.16
CA PRO A 88 -17.41 -20.91 -17.95
C PRO A 88 -15.90 -20.68 -18.08
N TYR A 89 -15.08 -21.61 -17.57
CA TYR A 89 -13.62 -21.55 -17.69
C TYR A 89 -13.20 -21.83 -19.15
N PRO A 90 -12.46 -20.94 -19.84
CA PRO A 90 -12.09 -21.12 -21.24
C PRO A 90 -11.07 -22.23 -21.47
N GLY A 91 -10.03 -22.30 -20.63
CA GLY A 91 -9.07 -23.39 -20.54
C GLY A 91 -8.52 -23.87 -21.88
N GLY A 92 -7.60 -23.12 -22.48
CA GLY A 92 -6.87 -23.57 -23.68
C GLY A 92 -7.73 -23.72 -24.94
N VAL A 93 -8.98 -23.23 -24.93
CA VAL A 93 -9.91 -23.31 -26.07
C VAL A 93 -9.30 -22.79 -27.38
N PHE A 94 -8.42 -21.79 -27.30
CA PHE A 94 -7.71 -21.23 -28.46
C PHE A 94 -6.69 -22.21 -29.06
N ALA A 95 -5.94 -22.92 -28.23
CA ALA A 95 -4.93 -23.88 -28.66
C ALA A 95 -5.55 -25.17 -29.22
N ASP A 96 -6.61 -25.67 -28.59
CA ASP A 96 -7.14 -27.02 -28.85
C ASP A 96 -8.11 -27.08 -30.03
N THR A 97 -8.90 -26.02 -30.26
CA THR A 97 -10.07 -26.08 -31.16
C THR A 97 -9.98 -25.18 -32.39
N ARG A 98 -8.91 -24.39 -32.53
CA ARG A 98 -8.76 -23.34 -33.56
C ARG A 98 -10.06 -22.57 -33.81
N PRO A 99 -10.69 -22.01 -32.76
CA PRO A 99 -12.01 -21.43 -32.85
C PRO A 99 -11.98 -20.16 -33.70
N ARG A 100 -13.14 -19.79 -34.26
CA ARG A 100 -13.32 -18.44 -34.81
C ARG A 100 -13.84 -17.52 -33.71
N LEU A 101 -13.07 -16.47 -33.41
CA LEU A 101 -13.48 -15.39 -32.51
C LEU A 101 -14.57 -14.53 -33.17
N LEU A 102 -15.74 -14.44 -32.52
CA LEU A 102 -16.91 -13.74 -33.04
C LEU A 102 -17.04 -12.33 -32.46
N SER A 103 -16.90 -12.21 -31.14
CA SER A 103 -16.95 -10.94 -30.43
C SER A 103 -15.97 -10.93 -29.28
N LEU A 104 -15.54 -9.75 -28.90
CA LEU A 104 -14.66 -9.51 -27.77
C LEU A 104 -15.03 -8.17 -27.14
N VAL A 105 -15.14 -8.16 -25.83
CA VAL A 105 -15.42 -6.96 -25.02
C VAL A 105 -14.29 -6.80 -24.02
N TYR A 106 -13.74 -5.60 -23.93
CA TYR A 106 -12.59 -5.29 -23.10
C TYR A 106 -12.82 -4.05 -22.24
N GLU A 107 -12.02 -3.91 -21.19
CA GLU A 107 -11.97 -2.72 -20.33
C GLU A 107 -11.13 -1.64 -21.02
N SER A 108 -11.73 -0.53 -21.42
CA SER A 108 -11.01 0.50 -22.19
C SER A 108 -10.02 1.32 -21.37
N ASP A 109 -10.26 1.41 -20.06
CA ASP A 109 -9.48 2.25 -19.15
C ASP A 109 -8.34 1.46 -18.47
N ALA A 110 -8.36 0.12 -18.54
CA ALA A 110 -7.40 -0.76 -17.91
C ALA A 110 -6.26 -1.16 -18.86
N GLN A 111 -5.55 -0.15 -19.37
CA GLN A 111 -4.38 -0.39 -20.21
C GLN A 111 -3.19 -0.87 -19.36
N GLN A 112 -2.63 -2.02 -19.72
CA GLN A 112 -1.44 -2.59 -19.09
C GLN A 112 -0.30 -2.77 -20.10
N SER A 113 0.95 -2.73 -19.63
CA SER A 113 2.10 -3.05 -20.47
C SER A 113 2.16 -4.56 -20.68
N VAL A 114 2.27 -5.00 -21.93
CA VAL A 114 2.44 -6.40 -22.29
C VAL A 114 3.88 -6.60 -22.73
N GLU A 115 4.56 -7.54 -22.07
CA GLU A 115 5.88 -8.01 -22.46
C GLU A 115 5.89 -9.53 -22.45
N LEU A 116 5.95 -10.14 -23.62
CA LEU A 116 5.94 -11.59 -23.78
C LEU A 116 7.25 -12.04 -24.41
N ASN A 117 7.85 -13.06 -23.82
CA ASN A 117 8.97 -13.77 -24.42
C ASN A 117 8.42 -15.05 -25.04
N LEU A 118 8.39 -15.10 -26.36
CA LEU A 118 7.95 -16.28 -27.10
C LEU A 118 9.04 -17.36 -27.05
N GLN A 119 8.63 -18.63 -27.21
CA GLN A 119 9.56 -19.77 -27.19
C GLN A 119 10.62 -19.71 -28.30
N ASN A 120 10.34 -19.00 -29.40
CA ASN A 120 11.27 -18.75 -30.49
C ASN A 120 12.34 -17.67 -30.17
N GLY A 121 12.31 -17.08 -28.96
CA GLY A 121 13.21 -16.01 -28.52
C GLY A 121 12.79 -14.60 -28.95
N GLU A 122 11.68 -14.46 -29.67
CA GLU A 122 11.10 -13.16 -30.02
C GLU A 122 10.42 -12.53 -28.80
N ARG A 123 10.58 -11.22 -28.66
CA ARG A 123 9.94 -10.45 -27.59
C ARG A 123 8.83 -9.59 -28.17
N LEU A 124 7.60 -9.86 -27.77
CA LEU A 124 6.47 -9.00 -28.08
C LEU A 124 6.34 -7.95 -26.99
N THR A 125 6.21 -6.69 -27.41
CA THR A 125 5.96 -5.58 -26.50
C THR A 125 4.81 -4.74 -27.05
N GLY A 126 3.94 -4.27 -26.17
CA GLY A 126 2.80 -3.46 -26.57
C GLY A 126 1.89 -3.09 -25.41
N SER A 127 0.73 -2.53 -25.74
CA SER A 127 -0.33 -2.22 -24.80
C SER A 127 -1.39 -3.32 -24.78
N GLY A 128 -1.72 -3.83 -23.61
CA GLY A 128 -2.76 -4.82 -23.38
C GLY A 128 -4.01 -4.20 -22.76
N TYR A 129 -5.17 -4.71 -23.14
CA TYR A 129 -6.45 -4.42 -22.49
C TYR A 129 -7.03 -5.70 -21.91
N ARG A 130 -7.58 -5.62 -20.69
CA ARG A 130 -8.24 -6.78 -20.06
C ARG A 130 -9.54 -7.11 -20.80
N VAL A 131 -9.68 -8.36 -21.22
CA VAL A 131 -10.92 -8.89 -21.80
C VAL A 131 -11.87 -9.27 -20.68
N VAL A 132 -13.15 -8.92 -20.82
CA VAL A 132 -14.19 -9.21 -19.84
C VAL A 132 -15.31 -10.09 -20.40
N ALA A 133 -15.46 -10.13 -21.72
CA ALA A 133 -16.31 -11.09 -22.39
C ALA A 133 -15.75 -11.41 -23.78
N PHE A 134 -15.94 -12.64 -24.23
CA PHE A 134 -15.68 -12.99 -25.63
C PHE A 134 -16.57 -14.15 -26.05
N SER A 135 -16.79 -14.26 -27.35
CA SER A 135 -17.53 -15.38 -27.93
C SER A 135 -16.76 -16.04 -29.06
N LEU A 136 -16.83 -17.36 -29.08
CA LEU A 136 -16.12 -18.24 -30.00
C LEU A 136 -17.14 -19.12 -30.72
N VAL A 137 -16.84 -19.51 -31.96
CA VAL A 137 -17.53 -20.62 -32.62
C VAL A 137 -16.50 -21.68 -33.02
N THR A 138 -16.76 -22.90 -32.61
CA THR A 138 -16.00 -24.09 -33.03
C THR A 138 -16.55 -24.60 -34.36
N GLU A 139 -15.89 -25.57 -34.99
CA GLU A 139 -16.37 -26.17 -36.26
C GLU A 139 -17.79 -26.76 -36.16
N GLU A 140 -18.24 -27.11 -34.95
CA GLU A 140 -19.56 -27.66 -34.64
C GLU A 140 -20.68 -26.58 -34.64
N GLY A 141 -20.32 -25.30 -34.79
CA GLY A 141 -21.20 -24.24 -35.29
C GLY A 141 -22.04 -23.48 -34.26
N GLN A 142 -22.03 -23.86 -32.98
CA GLN A 142 -22.72 -23.08 -31.94
C GLN A 142 -21.77 -22.06 -31.27
N PRO A 143 -22.22 -20.81 -31.06
CA PRO A 143 -21.42 -19.82 -30.38
C PRO A 143 -21.36 -20.09 -28.86
N TYR A 144 -20.15 -20.15 -28.32
CA TYR A 144 -19.86 -20.24 -26.89
C TYR A 144 -19.44 -18.87 -26.38
N THR A 145 -20.06 -18.42 -25.30
CA THR A 145 -19.74 -17.12 -24.70
C THR A 145 -19.12 -17.31 -23.33
N PHE A 146 -18.03 -16.60 -23.11
CA PHE A 146 -17.28 -16.56 -21.86
C PHE A 146 -17.38 -15.15 -21.30
N THR A 147 -17.70 -15.04 -20.01
CA THR A 147 -17.85 -13.74 -19.33
C THR A 147 -17.18 -13.76 -17.97
N THR A 148 -16.59 -12.64 -17.56
CA THR A 148 -16.18 -12.42 -16.18
C THR A 148 -17.38 -12.13 -15.27
N ALA A 149 -17.16 -12.24 -13.96
CA ALA A 149 -18.19 -11.89 -12.97
C ALA A 149 -18.59 -10.40 -13.07
N ASP A 150 -17.61 -9.52 -13.27
CA ASP A 150 -17.81 -8.07 -13.38
C ASP A 150 -18.73 -7.73 -14.56
N TYR A 151 -18.46 -8.30 -15.74
CA TYR A 151 -19.29 -8.10 -16.92
C TYR A 151 -20.71 -8.62 -16.75
N ARG A 152 -20.86 -9.78 -16.11
CA ARG A 152 -22.18 -10.40 -15.88
C ARG A 152 -23.06 -9.54 -14.97
N THR A 153 -22.48 -8.88 -13.97
CA THR A 153 -23.25 -8.03 -13.04
C THR A 153 -23.53 -6.65 -13.64
N SER A 154 -22.57 -6.09 -14.38
CA SER A 154 -22.63 -4.70 -14.85
C SER A 154 -22.16 -4.57 -16.31
N PRO A 155 -22.95 -5.01 -17.30
CA PRO A 155 -22.49 -5.11 -18.70
C PRO A 155 -22.18 -3.78 -19.38
N ARG A 156 -22.56 -2.64 -18.76
CA ARG A 156 -22.25 -1.29 -19.26
C ARG A 156 -21.03 -0.66 -18.57
N GLY A 157 -20.31 -1.42 -17.76
CA GLY A 157 -19.28 -0.93 -16.87
C GLY A 157 -19.80 -0.68 -15.45
N PHE A 158 -18.89 -0.44 -14.53
CA PHE A 158 -19.17 -0.20 -13.11
C PHE A 158 -18.26 0.92 -12.56
N TYR A 159 -18.62 1.46 -11.40
CA TYR A 159 -17.77 2.42 -10.70
C TYR A 159 -16.92 1.67 -9.68
N ASP A 160 -15.60 1.75 -9.82
CA ASP A 160 -14.66 1.17 -8.86
C ASP A 160 -14.42 2.17 -7.73
N ASP A 161 -15.18 2.00 -6.64
CA ASP A 161 -15.19 2.94 -5.52
C ASP A 161 -14.19 2.53 -4.42
N HIS A 162 -13.10 3.29 -4.34
CA HIS A 162 -12.09 3.14 -3.30
C HIS A 162 -12.37 4.03 -2.07
N TRP A 163 -13.39 4.89 -2.11
CA TRP A 163 -13.71 5.78 -1.01
C TRP A 163 -14.06 5.11 0.31
N PRO A 164 -14.70 3.91 0.37
CA PRO A 164 -14.98 3.26 1.64
C PRO A 164 -13.71 2.97 2.44
N VAL A 165 -12.69 2.41 1.79
CA VAL A 165 -11.39 2.12 2.42
C VAL A 165 -10.63 3.41 2.70
N ALA A 166 -10.61 4.35 1.74
CA ALA A 166 -10.00 5.67 1.93
C ALA A 166 -10.59 6.41 3.13
N THR A 167 -11.91 6.36 3.32
CA THR A 167 -12.62 7.01 4.42
C THR A 167 -12.18 6.45 5.76
N TRP A 168 -12.00 5.12 5.87
CA TRP A 168 -11.46 4.52 7.09
C TRP A 168 -10.04 4.99 7.39
N LEU A 169 -9.17 5.04 6.38
CA LEU A 169 -7.81 5.56 6.54
C LEU A 169 -7.81 7.03 6.98
N LEU A 170 -8.68 7.85 6.37
CA LEU A 170 -8.84 9.25 6.73
C LEU A 170 -9.33 9.41 8.17
N LEU A 171 -10.34 8.64 8.59
CA LEU A 171 -10.88 8.68 9.95
C LEU A 171 -9.82 8.32 11.00
N ILE A 172 -9.03 7.27 10.76
CA ILE A 172 -7.93 6.89 11.65
C ILE A 172 -6.87 8.00 11.66
N GLY A 173 -6.50 8.53 10.50
CA GLY A 173 -5.56 9.65 10.40
C GLY A 173 -6.00 10.88 11.20
N PHE A 174 -7.27 11.26 11.09
CA PHE A 174 -7.86 12.35 11.88
C PHE A 174 -7.88 12.05 13.37
N ALA A 175 -8.15 10.80 13.78
CA ALA A 175 -8.09 10.40 15.19
C ALA A 175 -6.67 10.57 15.76
N PHE A 176 -5.64 10.15 15.01
CA PHE A 176 -4.24 10.36 15.38
C PHE A 176 -3.87 11.85 15.47
N LEU A 177 -4.33 12.64 14.49
CA LEU A 177 -4.12 14.09 14.48
C LEU A 177 -4.77 14.77 15.70
N ALA A 178 -6.03 14.44 15.97
CA ALA A 178 -6.77 14.95 17.12
C ALA A 178 -6.09 14.55 18.43
N TRP A 179 -5.64 13.30 18.56
CA TRP A 179 -4.90 12.85 19.73
C TRP A 179 -3.56 13.57 19.91
N ALA A 180 -2.81 13.80 18.83
CA ALA A 180 -1.53 14.50 18.90
C ALA A 180 -1.68 15.96 19.35
N LEU A 181 -2.76 16.63 18.92
CA LEU A 181 -3.02 18.04 19.21
C LEU A 181 -3.74 18.25 20.55
N LEU A 182 -4.81 17.49 20.80
CA LEU A 182 -5.71 17.66 21.94
C LEU A 182 -5.44 16.70 23.09
N GLY A 183 -4.79 15.56 22.83
CA GLY A 183 -4.50 14.54 23.85
C GLY A 183 -3.81 15.10 25.09
N PRO A 184 -2.79 15.97 24.97
CA PRO A 184 -2.16 16.60 26.13
C PRO A 184 -3.13 17.44 26.95
N LEU A 185 -3.97 18.24 26.31
CA LEU A 185 -4.95 19.10 26.97
C LEU A 185 -5.99 18.26 27.72
N VAL A 186 -6.46 17.17 27.11
CA VAL A 186 -7.38 16.23 27.75
C VAL A 186 -6.72 15.56 28.94
N LEU A 187 -5.45 15.15 28.83
CA LEU A 187 -4.71 14.54 29.92
C LEU A 187 -4.51 15.51 31.09
N ASP A 188 -4.11 16.76 30.80
CA ASP A 188 -3.92 17.81 31.79
C ASP A 188 -5.23 18.14 32.52
N LEU A 189 -6.34 18.22 31.79
CA LEU A 189 -7.67 18.48 32.37
C LEU A 189 -8.15 17.31 33.25
N LEU A 190 -7.88 16.06 32.85
CA LEU A 190 -8.16 14.88 33.67
C LEU A 190 -7.28 14.82 34.93
N LEU A 191 -6.01 15.25 34.85
CA LEU A 191 -5.11 15.33 35.99
C LEU A 191 -5.55 16.41 36.99
N LEU A 192 -5.94 17.59 36.50
CA LEU A 192 -6.51 18.67 37.30
C LEU A 192 -7.79 18.23 38.01
N HIS A 193 -8.69 17.52 37.32
CA HIS A 193 -9.90 16.99 37.93
C HIS A 193 -9.62 15.95 39.03
N ARG A 194 -8.50 15.23 38.95
CA ARG A 194 -8.02 14.30 39.99
C ARG A 194 -7.22 14.98 41.11
N GLY A 195 -7.17 16.32 41.13
CA GLY A 195 -6.44 17.08 42.15
C GLY A 195 -4.93 16.97 42.04
N ARG A 196 -4.39 16.53 40.88
CA ARG A 196 -2.95 16.59 40.61
C ARG A 196 -2.66 17.81 39.75
N VAL A 197 -1.84 18.73 40.26
CA VAL A 197 -1.36 19.89 39.51
C VAL A 197 -0.34 19.40 38.47
N PRO A 198 -0.56 19.62 37.16
CA PRO A 198 0.41 19.24 36.12
C PRO A 198 1.72 20.00 36.34
N GLY A 199 2.84 19.28 36.45
CA GLY A 199 4.17 19.86 36.66
C GLY A 199 4.63 19.95 38.12
N GLU A 200 3.77 19.67 39.09
CA GLU A 200 4.19 19.41 40.48
C GLU A 200 4.40 17.90 40.64
N GLU A 201 5.61 17.41 40.36
CA GLU A 201 6.02 16.21 41.09
C GLU A 201 5.90 16.55 42.57
N PRO A 202 5.12 15.82 43.39
CA PRO A 202 5.15 16.00 44.82
C PRO A 202 6.54 15.56 45.27
N ILE A 203 7.49 16.48 45.23
CA ILE A 203 8.72 16.36 45.98
C ILE A 203 8.24 16.31 47.41
N SER A 204 8.19 15.10 47.97
CA SER A 204 7.95 14.86 49.39
C SER A 204 8.67 15.96 50.16
N THR A 205 7.98 16.60 51.11
CA THR A 205 8.57 17.67 51.93
C THR A 205 9.97 17.29 52.41
N GLU A 206 10.19 16.01 52.73
CA GLU A 206 11.49 15.44 53.09
C GLU A 206 12.56 15.56 51.98
N LYS A 207 12.21 15.29 50.71
CA LYS A 207 13.09 15.43 49.55
C LYS A 207 13.32 16.92 49.22
N ALA A 208 12.34 17.78 49.46
CA ALA A 208 12.48 19.24 49.30
C ALA A 208 13.44 19.79 50.36
N TYR A 209 13.29 19.40 51.63
CA TYR A 209 14.20 19.78 52.71
C TYR A 209 15.62 19.24 52.50
N ARG A 210 15.80 18.02 51.95
CA ARG A 210 17.15 17.54 51.59
C ARG A 210 17.80 18.34 50.46
N LEU A 211 17.03 18.71 49.44
CA LEU A 211 17.54 19.51 48.32
C LEU A 211 17.87 20.93 48.78
N LEU A 212 16.99 21.55 49.58
CA LEU A 212 17.20 22.87 50.18
C LEU A 212 18.39 22.84 51.16
N GLY A 213 18.51 21.78 51.97
CA GLY A 213 19.65 21.54 52.84
C GLY A 213 20.96 21.39 52.07
N ARG A 214 20.97 20.68 50.94
CA ARG A 214 22.15 20.61 50.06
C ARG A 214 22.49 21.98 49.46
N GLN A 215 21.50 22.72 49.00
CA GLN A 215 21.69 24.03 48.37
C GLN A 215 22.16 25.10 49.38
N LEU A 216 21.68 25.04 50.62
CA LEU A 216 22.13 25.91 51.72
C LEU A 216 23.48 25.51 52.30
N SER A 217 23.80 24.20 52.32
CA SER A 217 25.10 23.71 52.81
C SER A 217 26.25 24.05 51.86
N ASN A 218 25.97 24.27 50.57
CA ASN A 218 26.97 24.63 49.58
C ASN A 218 26.36 25.49 48.47
N PRO A 219 26.03 26.77 48.75
CA PRO A 219 25.38 27.66 47.78
C PRO A 219 26.28 27.98 46.58
N TRP A 220 27.58 27.69 46.71
CA TRP A 220 28.59 27.86 45.70
C TRP A 220 29.24 26.51 45.41
N LEU A 221 28.53 25.64 44.66
CA LEU A 221 29.22 24.65 43.83
C LEU A 221 30.05 25.40 42.78
N TRP A 222 31.16 25.98 43.22
CA TRP A 222 32.31 26.23 42.37
C TRP A 222 32.57 24.89 41.69
N ARG A 223 32.18 24.79 40.41
CA ARG A 223 32.91 23.93 39.47
C ARG A 223 34.33 24.49 39.49
N GLY A 224 35.13 24.05 40.45
CA GLY A 224 36.56 24.30 40.44
C GLY A 224 37.05 23.91 39.04
N PRO A 225 37.91 24.74 38.41
CA PRO A 225 38.44 24.39 37.10
C PRO A 225 38.96 22.96 37.19
N LYS A 226 38.49 22.08 36.29
CA LYS A 226 39.06 20.74 36.17
C LYS A 226 40.56 20.95 36.10
N LYS A 227 41.31 20.48 37.11
CA LYS A 227 42.77 20.54 37.07
C LYS A 227 43.18 20.00 35.70
N PRO A 228 43.95 20.75 34.88
CA PRO A 228 44.46 20.20 33.64
C PRO A 228 45.18 18.90 34.03
N ARG A 229 44.76 17.80 33.40
CA ARG A 229 45.37 16.51 33.60
C ARG A 229 46.84 16.69 33.21
N GLU A 230 47.73 16.60 34.19
CA GLU A 230 49.17 16.69 33.96
C GLU A 230 49.53 15.58 32.97
N PHE A 231 50.09 15.96 31.84
CA PHE A 231 50.44 15.05 30.76
C PHE A 231 51.52 14.08 31.27
N ASP A 232 51.17 12.81 31.45
CA ASP A 232 52.14 11.77 31.78
C ASP A 232 52.73 11.24 30.46
N PRO A 233 54.03 11.46 30.19
CA PRO A 233 54.66 10.97 28.95
C PRO A 233 54.65 9.44 28.82
N ARG A 234 54.27 8.69 29.86
CA ARG A 234 54.06 7.24 29.81
C ARG A 234 52.79 6.82 29.05
N ASP A 235 51.86 7.75 28.85
CA ASP A 235 50.64 7.49 28.05
C ASP A 235 50.93 7.35 26.54
N LEU A 236 52.16 7.63 26.09
CA LEU A 236 52.60 7.44 24.69
C LEU A 236 53.24 6.08 24.40
N ALA A 237 53.35 5.19 25.39
CA ALA A 237 54.03 3.90 25.23
C ALA A 237 53.08 2.68 25.21
N LYS A 238 51.81 2.88 24.84
CA LYS A 238 50.84 1.78 24.62
C LYS A 238 50.15 1.89 23.28
#